data_AF-A0A162K5X9-F1
#
_entry.id   AF-A0A162K5X9-F1
#
_cell.length_a   1.000
_cell.length_b   1.000
_cell.length_c   1.000
_cell.angle_alpha   90.00
_cell.angle_beta   90.00
_cell.angle_gamma   90.00
#
_symmetry.space_group_name_H-M   'P 1'
#
loop_
_entity.id
_entity.type
_entity.pdbx_description
1 polymer ?
#
loop_
_entity_poly.entity_id
_entity_poly.type
_entity_poly.pdbx_seq_one_letter_code
_entity_poly.pdbx_strand_id
1 'polypeptide(L)'
;MNISHREQKREKLKKFLKILSEDPSLLNQDGFNELRSLSEILMISGYRPGDEPVDMASVLSLLLRKLGHNAGSADMMEYMINGGTVEDFMNLEVVEMNKSLTERYL
;
A
#
# COMPACT_ATOMS: atom_id res chain seq x y z
N MET A 1 -38.51 -22.39 13.05
CA MET A 1 -38.02 -21.05 13.44
C MET A 1 -36.59 -20.86 12.90
N ASN A 2 -36.39 -20.14 11.79
CA ASN A 2 -35.07 -19.90 11.16
C ASN A 2 -34.74 -18.38 11.02
N ILE A 3 -35.37 -17.56 11.85
CA ILE A 3 -35.22 -16.09 11.88
C ILE A 3 -34.01 -15.69 12.75
N SER A 4 -33.37 -16.66 13.42
CA SER A 4 -32.39 -16.40 14.50
C SER A 4 -31.01 -15.95 14.00
N HIS A 5 -30.41 -16.62 13.00
CA HIS A 5 -29.00 -16.38 12.67
C HIS A 5 -28.75 -15.14 11.81
N ARG A 6 -29.59 -14.91 10.80
CA ARG A 6 -29.42 -13.76 9.89
C ARG A 6 -29.66 -12.44 10.61
N GLU A 7 -30.67 -12.41 11.46
CA GLU A 7 -31.01 -11.24 12.26
C GLU A 7 -29.94 -10.96 13.31
N GLN A 8 -29.45 -11.99 14.01
CA GLN A 8 -28.34 -11.84 14.95
C GLN A 8 -27.06 -11.33 14.28
N LYS A 9 -26.72 -11.82 13.08
CA LYS A 9 -25.57 -11.31 12.31
C LYS A 9 -25.76 -9.85 11.92
N ARG A 10 -26.97 -9.47 11.50
CA ARG A 10 -27.32 -8.09 11.16
C ARG A 10 -27.16 -7.16 12.36
N GLU A 11 -27.67 -7.55 13.51
CA GLU A 11 -27.58 -6.75 14.74
C GLU A 11 -26.15 -6.67 15.29
N LYS A 12 -25.36 -7.74 15.18
CA LYS A 12 -23.92 -7.70 15.50
C LYS A 12 -23.17 -6.76 14.57
N LEU A 13 -23.43 -6.80 13.27
CA LEU A 13 -22.80 -5.92 12.29
C LEU A 13 -23.16 -4.45 12.54
N LYS A 14 -24.44 -4.15 12.81
CA LYS A 14 -24.87 -2.78 13.16
C LYS A 14 -24.15 -2.25 14.40
N LYS A 15 -24.04 -3.06 15.44
CA LYS A 15 -23.30 -2.69 16.66
C LYS A 15 -21.82 -2.46 16.37
N PHE A 16 -21.21 -3.33 15.59
CA PHE A 16 -19.82 -3.20 15.19
C PHE A 16 -19.57 -1.92 14.39
N LEU A 17 -20.39 -1.64 13.38
CA LEU A 17 -20.29 -0.41 12.57
C LEU A 17 -20.54 0.84 13.41
N LYS A 18 -21.46 0.77 14.38
CA LYS A 18 -21.70 1.87 15.32
C LYS A 18 -20.46 2.13 16.19
N ILE A 19 -19.86 1.08 16.74
CA ILE A 19 -18.62 1.19 17.53
C ILE A 19 -17.51 1.81 16.67
N LEU A 20 -17.34 1.36 15.41
CA LEU A 20 -16.36 1.94 14.49
C LEU A 20 -16.64 3.42 14.18
N SER A 21 -17.91 3.81 13.99
CA SER A 21 -18.25 5.20 13.70
C SER A 21 -17.99 6.15 14.88
N GLU A 22 -17.94 5.61 16.09
CA GLU A 22 -17.68 6.35 17.32
C GLU A 22 -16.21 6.27 17.74
N ASP A 23 -15.34 5.58 16.98
CA ASP A 23 -13.93 5.40 17.29
C ASP A 23 -13.09 6.59 16.80
N PRO A 24 -12.61 7.46 17.71
CA PRO A 24 -11.81 8.63 17.34
C PRO A 24 -10.42 8.24 16.81
N SER A 25 -9.95 7.00 17.02
CA SER A 25 -8.68 6.54 16.47
C SER A 25 -8.71 6.37 14.94
N LEU A 26 -9.90 6.16 14.36
CA LEU A 26 -10.11 6.17 12.92
C LEU A 26 -10.18 7.59 12.34
N LEU A 27 -10.47 8.58 13.19
CA LEU A 27 -10.45 10.00 12.85
C LEU A 27 -9.08 10.64 13.06
N ASN A 28 -8.09 9.90 13.59
CA ASN A 28 -6.72 10.36 13.71
C ASN A 28 -6.11 10.54 12.32
N GLN A 29 -6.37 11.72 11.76
CA GLN A 29 -5.63 12.34 10.67
C GLN A 29 -4.27 12.88 11.15
N ASP A 30 -3.82 12.52 12.36
CA ASP A 30 -2.50 12.91 12.87
C ASP A 30 -1.35 12.34 12.03
N GLY A 31 -1.61 11.33 11.18
CA GLY A 31 -0.69 10.84 10.15
C GLY A 31 -0.91 11.41 8.74
N PHE A 32 -1.96 12.20 8.52
CA PHE A 32 -2.26 12.82 7.21
C PHE A 32 -1.46 14.11 6.95
N ASN A 33 -0.67 14.58 7.92
CA ASN A 33 0.10 15.82 7.81
C ASN A 33 1.20 15.80 6.74
N GLU A 34 1.46 14.67 6.06
CA GLU A 34 2.34 14.60 4.89
C GLU A 34 1.78 13.74 3.73
N LEU A 35 0.47 13.52 3.64
CA LEU A 35 -0.06 12.87 2.44
C LEU A 35 0.07 13.84 1.26
N ARG A 36 1.04 13.55 0.39
CA ARG A 36 1.22 14.26 -0.87
C ARG A 36 -0.07 14.14 -1.68
N SER A 37 -0.48 15.25 -2.26
CA SER A 37 -1.59 15.28 -3.21
C SER A 37 -1.33 14.32 -4.36
N LEU A 38 -2.39 13.79 -4.98
CA LEU A 38 -2.23 12.93 -6.16
C LEU A 38 -1.41 13.62 -7.26
N SER A 39 -1.62 14.92 -7.49
CA SER A 39 -0.82 15.70 -8.44
C SER A 39 0.67 15.68 -8.12
N GLU A 40 1.04 15.78 -6.85
CA GLU A 40 2.45 15.67 -6.44
C GLU A 40 2.97 14.27 -6.68
N ILE A 41 2.20 13.22 -6.33
CA ILE A 41 2.59 11.82 -6.58
C ILE A 41 2.82 11.57 -8.08
N LEU A 42 1.97 12.10 -8.95
CA LEU A 42 2.13 12.00 -10.40
C LEU A 42 3.37 12.74 -10.90
N MET A 43 3.63 13.95 -10.39
CA MET A 43 4.86 14.68 -10.72
C MET A 43 6.12 13.93 -10.26
N ILE A 44 6.10 13.40 -9.03
CA ILE A 44 7.25 12.68 -8.46
C ILE A 44 7.49 11.36 -9.17
N SER A 45 6.44 10.62 -9.54
CA SER A 45 6.60 9.39 -10.33
C SER A 45 7.07 9.69 -11.76
N GLY A 46 6.80 10.89 -12.28
CA GLY A 46 7.00 11.22 -13.69
C GLY A 46 5.92 10.63 -14.60
N TYR A 47 4.82 10.15 -14.01
CA TYR A 47 3.68 9.64 -14.73
C TYR A 47 2.97 10.78 -15.46
N ARG A 48 2.72 10.60 -16.75
CA ARG A 48 2.00 11.55 -17.59
C ARG A 48 0.64 10.96 -17.94
N PRO A 49 -0.43 11.34 -17.22
CA PRO A 49 -1.76 10.94 -17.62
C PRO A 49 -2.06 11.60 -18.98
N GLY A 50 -2.48 10.81 -19.97
CA GLY A 50 -3.10 11.33 -21.18
C GLY A 50 -4.57 11.65 -20.94
N ASP A 51 -5.42 11.38 -21.94
CA ASP A 51 -6.89 11.48 -21.81
C ASP A 51 -7.53 10.26 -21.14
N GLU A 52 -6.73 9.42 -20.48
CA GLU A 52 -7.13 8.15 -19.86
C GLU A 52 -7.09 8.23 -18.32
N PRO A 53 -7.85 7.38 -17.62
CA PRO A 53 -7.75 7.23 -16.17
C PRO A 53 -6.31 6.92 -15.73
N VAL A 54 -5.95 7.38 -14.53
CA VAL A 54 -4.63 7.12 -13.95
C VAL A 54 -4.47 5.64 -13.65
N ASP A 55 -3.48 4.99 -14.26
CA ASP A 55 -3.06 3.66 -13.90
C ASP A 55 -2.11 3.71 -12.69
N MET A 56 -2.67 3.47 -11.51
CA MET A 56 -1.91 3.47 -10.26
C MET A 56 -0.87 2.34 -10.19
N ALA A 57 -1.03 1.25 -10.94
CA ALA A 57 -0.03 0.18 -11.00
C ALA A 57 1.25 0.70 -11.70
N SER A 58 1.07 1.41 -12.82
CA SER A 58 2.17 2.10 -13.51
C SER A 58 2.79 3.19 -12.65
N VAL A 59 2.00 4.02 -11.96
CA VAL A 59 2.51 5.04 -11.02
C VAL A 59 3.37 4.40 -9.92
N LEU A 60 2.87 3.36 -9.27
CA LEU A 60 3.58 2.65 -8.21
C LEU A 60 4.88 2.02 -8.73
N SER A 61 4.82 1.38 -9.91
CA SER A 61 6.01 0.81 -10.55
C SER A 61 7.08 1.85 -10.84
N LEU A 62 6.70 3.06 -11.28
CA LEU A 62 7.63 4.17 -11.48
C LEU A 62 8.24 4.68 -10.16
N LEU A 63 7.44 4.74 -9.09
CA LEU A 63 7.93 5.14 -7.77
C LEU A 63 8.92 4.13 -7.20
N LEU A 64 8.63 2.82 -7.31
CA LEU A 64 9.53 1.74 -6.90
C LEU A 64 10.88 1.86 -7.63
N ARG A 65 10.86 2.05 -8.95
CA ARG A 65 12.08 2.29 -9.74
C ARG A 65 12.86 3.52 -9.30
N LYS A 66 12.18 4.62 -8.96
CA LYS A 66 12.85 5.82 -8.44
C LYS A 66 13.48 5.62 -7.07
N LEU A 67 12.93 4.71 -6.27
CA LEU A 67 13.50 4.30 -4.99
C LEU A 67 14.66 3.29 -5.15
N GLY A 68 14.99 2.91 -6.39
CA GLY A 68 16.09 2.00 -6.69
C GLY A 68 15.65 0.55 -6.84
N HIS A 69 14.35 0.24 -6.74
CA HIS A 69 13.85 -1.10 -6.93
C HIS A 69 13.77 -1.47 -8.41
N ASN A 70 14.35 -2.61 -8.79
CA ASN A 70 14.17 -3.16 -10.14
C ASN A 70 12.80 -3.81 -10.35
N ALA A 71 12.08 -4.06 -9.24
CA ALA A 71 10.75 -4.62 -9.22
C ALA A 71 9.63 -3.57 -9.43
N GLY A 72 8.49 -4.01 -9.99
CA GLY A 72 7.28 -3.22 -10.20
C GLY A 72 6.14 -3.58 -9.24
N SER A 73 4.98 -2.98 -9.47
CA SER A 73 3.78 -3.21 -8.66
C SER A 73 3.27 -4.65 -8.74
N ALA A 74 3.49 -5.33 -9.86
CA ALA A 74 3.11 -6.74 -10.04
C ALA A 74 3.97 -7.66 -9.16
N ASP A 75 5.28 -7.44 -9.14
CA ASP A 75 6.22 -8.22 -8.30
C ASP A 75 5.93 -8.02 -6.80
N MET A 76 5.63 -6.77 -6.42
CA MET A 76 5.19 -6.43 -5.07
C MET A 76 3.90 -7.17 -4.69
N MET A 77 2.93 -7.21 -5.60
CA MET A 77 1.68 -7.93 -5.37
C MET A 77 1.89 -9.44 -5.28
N GLU A 78 2.73 -10.02 -6.14
CA GLU A 78 3.10 -11.43 -6.08
C GLU A 78 3.77 -11.78 -4.75
N TYR A 79 4.69 -10.94 -4.28
CA TYR A 79 5.34 -11.10 -2.98
C TYR A 79 4.32 -11.11 -1.83
N MET A 80 3.34 -10.19 -1.86
CA MET A 80 2.27 -10.13 -0.86
C MET A 80 1.33 -11.34 -0.92
N ILE A 81 0.99 -11.83 -2.11
CA ILE A 81 0.17 -13.04 -2.29
C ILE A 81 0.87 -14.27 -1.71
N ASN A 82 2.20 -14.31 -1.78
CA ASN A 82 3.02 -15.36 -1.18
C ASN A 82 3.26 -15.21 0.33
N GLY A 83 2.57 -14.26 0.98
CA GLY A 83 2.58 -14.08 2.44
C GLY A 83 3.59 -13.06 2.96
N GLY A 84 4.27 -12.32 2.08
CA GLY A 84 5.15 -11.23 2.47
C GLY A 84 4.41 -9.92 2.78
N THR A 85 5.09 -8.98 3.43
CA THR A 85 4.52 -7.65 3.72
C THR A 85 5.10 -6.56 2.81
N VAL A 86 4.41 -5.41 2.73
CA VAL A 86 4.91 -4.23 2.00
C VAL A 86 6.25 -3.76 2.58
N GLU A 87 6.36 -3.73 3.91
CA GLU A 87 7.58 -3.30 4.59
C GLU A 87 8.76 -4.22 4.25
N ASP A 88 8.55 -5.54 4.30
CA ASP A 88 9.59 -6.50 3.93
C ASP A 88 10.01 -6.32 2.47
N PHE A 89 9.06 -6.10 1.56
CA PHE A 89 9.33 -5.87 0.15
C PHE A 89 10.20 -4.63 -0.10
N MET A 90 9.86 -3.51 0.56
CA MET A 90 10.62 -2.27 0.46
C MET A 90 12.05 -2.40 1.02
N ASN A 91 12.29 -3.37 1.89
CA ASN A 91 13.60 -3.61 2.48
C ASN A 91 14.47 -4.63 1.71
N LEU A 92 13.91 -5.37 0.73
CA LEU A 92 14.63 -6.42 -0.01
C LEU A 92 15.87 -5.90 -0.77
N GLU A 93 15.78 -4.73 -1.41
CA GLU A 93 16.87 -4.23 -2.27
C GLU A 93 17.93 -3.38 -1.55
N VAL A 94 17.65 -2.91 -0.32
CA VAL A 94 18.68 -2.29 0.54
C VAL A 94 19.80 -3.31 0.86
N VAL A 95 19.48 -4.59 0.88
CA VAL A 95 20.43 -5.68 1.19
C VAL A 95 21.30 -6.06 -0.02
N GLU A 96 20.76 -6.03 -1.25
CA GLU A 96 21.51 -6.42 -2.45
C GLU A 96 22.58 -5.40 -2.86
N MET A 97 22.32 -4.10 -2.70
CA MET A 97 23.35 -3.06 -2.89
C MET A 97 24.52 -3.23 -1.91
N ASN A 98 24.25 -3.58 -0.65
CA ASN A 98 25.29 -3.78 0.36
C ASN A 98 26.13 -5.05 0.11
N LYS A 99 25.52 -6.14 -0.37
CA LYS A 99 26.30 -7.33 -0.78
C LYS A 99 27.27 -7.03 -1.92
N SER A 100 26.82 -6.30 -2.95
CA SER A 100 27.66 -5.96 -4.11
C SER A 100 28.86 -5.05 -3.76
N LEU A 101 28.72 -4.19 -2.74
CA LEU A 101 29.80 -3.34 -2.24
C LEU A 101 30.80 -4.13 -1.39
N THR A 102 30.33 -5.14 -0.65
CA THR A 102 31.20 -5.93 0.23
C THR A 102 32.05 -6.95 -0.55
N GLU A 103 31.53 -7.46 -1.67
CA GLU A 103 32.26 -8.36 -2.58
C GLU A 103 33.27 -7.64 -3.52
N ARG A 104 33.25 -6.30 -3.58
CA ARG A 104 34.25 -5.51 -4.33
C ARG A 104 35.51 -5.15 -3.53
N TYR A 105 35.52 -5.42 -2.23
CA TYR A 105 36.65 -5.15 -1.33
C TYR A 105 37.22 -6.42 -0.67
N LEU A 106 36.85 -7.61 -1.18
CA LEU A 106 37.48 -8.91 -0.90
C LEU A 106 38.09 -9.46 -2.19
#